data_AF-A0A2V9SID5-F1
#
_entry.id   AF-A0A2V9SID5-F1
#
_cell.length_a   1.000
_cell.length_b   1.000
_cell.length_c   1.000
_cell.angle_alpha   90.00
_cell.angle_beta   90.00
_cell.angle_gamma   90.00
#
_symmetry.space_group_name_H-M   'P 1'
#
loop_
_entity.id
_entity.type
_entity.pdbx_description
1 polymer ?
#
loop_
_entity_poly.entity_id
_entity_poly.type
_entity_poly.pdbx_seq_one_letter_code
_entity_poly.pdbx_strand_id
1 'polypeptide(L)'
;LQKLTQDQISVELVSEELDQMLLAIHRPDHWQKLSFPTARTRKPFRNSLDPLVKWLDRVKQQPQEVGNATPSRCMPPAEATAGQTVQSSTKQSPANPYVMRMIVDYMSTQTLSRNGAPTPTAATAIDEKIERTCVVVYRTGRYRLEKSKQEFGGKMRGEVFRDSLSEAQLQDLQRILDAPELKGLHHPTAQAGVTVREGETTDLFIPRGEETQRLMFATYFGARTQGLGMRDQTRINVDEEVQLLRPLRKWLKQNVEEKKVPPAKDVPPTNCTVATQPE
;
A
#
# COMPACT_ATOMS: atom_id res chain seq x y z
N LEU A 1 -19.90 6.48 10.10
CA LEU A 1 -19.05 6.65 8.89
C LEU A 1 -18.53 8.07 8.66
N GLN A 2 -19.27 9.15 8.97
CA GLN A 2 -18.84 10.53 8.64
C GLN A 2 -17.45 10.94 9.16
N LYS A 3 -17.00 10.42 10.31
CA LYS A 3 -15.70 10.75 10.92
C LYS A 3 -14.62 9.65 10.71
N LEU A 4 -14.98 8.56 10.02
CA LEU A 4 -14.07 7.43 9.83
C LEU A 4 -13.10 7.74 8.70
N THR A 5 -11.81 7.64 8.96
CA THR A 5 -10.76 7.87 7.96
C THR A 5 -9.96 6.58 7.73
N GLN A 6 -9.26 6.48 6.60
CA GLN A 6 -8.57 5.25 6.21
C GLN A 6 -7.48 4.83 7.22
N ASP A 7 -6.82 5.79 7.85
CA ASP A 7 -5.79 5.61 8.88
C ASP A 7 -6.31 4.92 10.16
N GLN A 8 -7.62 4.96 10.41
CA GLN A 8 -8.24 4.27 11.53
C GLN A 8 -8.50 2.79 11.25
N ILE A 9 -8.34 2.34 10.01
CA ILE A 9 -8.57 0.96 9.58
C ILE A 9 -7.21 0.27 9.48
N SER A 10 -6.95 -0.69 10.38
CA SER A 10 -5.74 -1.50 10.32
C SER A 10 -5.68 -2.26 9.00
N VAL A 11 -4.54 -2.20 8.32
CA VAL A 11 -4.27 -2.95 7.09
C VAL A 11 -3.28 -4.06 7.44
N GLU A 12 -3.73 -5.32 7.31
CA GLU A 12 -2.85 -6.49 7.37
C GLU A 12 -1.97 -6.51 6.13
N LEU A 13 -0.74 -7.02 6.24
CA LEU A 13 0.17 -7.14 5.10
C LEU A 13 -0.24 -8.30 4.19
N VAL A 14 -0.64 -9.40 4.80
CA VAL A 14 -1.16 -10.60 4.14
C VAL A 14 -2.44 -11.04 4.84
N SER A 15 -3.44 -11.46 4.08
CA SER A 15 -4.71 -11.95 4.63
C SER A 15 -5.14 -13.28 4.02
N GLU A 16 -5.75 -14.12 4.85
CA GLU A 16 -6.41 -15.37 4.45
C GLU A 16 -7.82 -15.14 3.88
N GLU A 17 -8.41 -13.95 4.10
CA GLU A 17 -9.80 -13.64 3.77
C GLU A 17 -9.91 -12.76 2.51
N LEU A 18 -10.49 -13.30 1.44
CA LEU A 18 -10.94 -12.52 0.28
C LEU A 18 -12.33 -11.91 0.56
N ASP A 19 -12.38 -10.97 1.51
CA ASP A 19 -13.60 -10.25 1.91
C ASP A 19 -13.38 -8.73 1.85
N GLN A 20 -12.81 -8.29 0.73
CA GLN A 20 -12.50 -6.90 0.50
C GLN A 20 -13.79 -6.09 0.31
N MET A 21 -13.95 -5.04 1.11
CA MET A 21 -15.01 -4.05 0.94
C MET A 21 -14.40 -2.68 0.66
N LEU A 22 -14.70 -2.15 -0.52
CA LEU A 22 -14.34 -0.79 -0.93
C LEU A 22 -15.58 0.11 -0.86
N LEU A 23 -15.45 1.26 -0.20
CA LEU A 23 -16.48 2.28 -0.13
C LEU A 23 -15.91 3.60 -0.66
N ALA A 24 -16.56 4.16 -1.66
CA ALA A 24 -16.32 5.53 -2.10
C ALA A 24 -17.60 6.33 -1.83
N ILE A 25 -17.53 7.28 -0.90
CA ILE A 25 -18.66 8.09 -0.48
C ILE A 25 -18.42 9.53 -0.91
N HIS A 26 -19.32 10.05 -1.76
CA HIS A 26 -19.30 11.45 -2.13
C HIS A 26 -19.74 12.30 -0.92
N ARG A 27 -18.88 13.22 -0.49
CA ARG A 27 -19.16 14.28 0.50
C ARG A 27 -19.21 15.63 -0.23
N PRO A 28 -19.76 16.69 0.38
CA PRO A 28 -19.87 18.00 -0.28
C PRO A 28 -18.54 18.57 -0.81
N ASP A 29 -17.43 18.21 -0.17
CA ASP A 29 -16.10 18.77 -0.38
C ASP A 29 -15.06 17.74 -0.88
N HIS A 30 -15.29 16.43 -0.68
CA HIS A 30 -14.33 15.39 -1.04
C HIS A 30 -14.97 14.01 -1.29
N TRP A 31 -14.21 13.10 -1.89
CA TRP A 31 -14.52 11.68 -1.90
C TRP A 31 -13.89 11.00 -0.68
N GLN A 32 -14.71 10.46 0.22
CA GLN A 32 -14.26 9.63 1.32
C GLN A 32 -14.09 8.19 0.81
N LYS A 33 -12.84 7.75 0.67
CA LYS A 33 -12.48 6.39 0.23
C LYS A 33 -12.07 5.55 1.43
N LEU A 34 -12.74 4.42 1.64
CA LEU A 34 -12.44 3.48 2.71
C LEU A 34 -12.27 2.08 2.11
N SER A 35 -11.16 1.44 2.45
CA SER A 35 -10.83 0.07 2.10
C SER A 35 -10.76 -0.74 3.38
N PHE A 36 -11.59 -1.78 3.43
CA PHE A 36 -11.54 -2.82 4.46
C PHE A 36 -11.09 -4.10 3.78
N PRO A 37 -9.81 -4.49 3.90
CA PRO A 37 -9.28 -5.63 3.17
C PRO A 37 -9.88 -6.98 3.61
N THR A 38 -10.38 -7.08 4.85
CA THR A 38 -10.81 -8.35 5.46
C THR A 38 -12.03 -8.17 6.37
N ALA A 39 -12.76 -9.25 6.69
CA ALA A 39 -13.88 -9.20 7.64
C ALA A 39 -13.40 -8.74 9.03
N ARG A 40 -12.20 -9.16 9.42
CA ARG A 40 -11.57 -8.74 10.67
C ARG A 40 -11.37 -7.23 10.76
N THR A 41 -10.94 -6.58 9.68
CA THR A 41 -10.78 -5.11 9.64
C THR A 41 -12.11 -4.37 9.65
N ARG A 42 -13.20 -5.00 9.18
CA ARG A 42 -14.58 -4.47 9.25
C ARG A 42 -15.19 -4.57 10.64
N LYS A 43 -14.86 -5.63 11.39
CA LYS A 43 -15.51 -5.99 12.65
C LYS A 43 -15.58 -4.85 13.69
N PRO A 44 -14.52 -4.03 13.92
CA PRO A 44 -14.61 -2.89 14.85
C PRO A 44 -15.63 -1.83 14.43
N PHE A 45 -15.93 -1.73 13.13
CA PHE A 45 -16.82 -0.74 12.54
C PHE A 45 -18.20 -1.28 12.21
N ARG A 46 -18.51 -2.51 12.67
CA ARG A 46 -19.76 -3.22 12.40
C ARG A 46 -21.00 -2.36 12.60
N ASN A 47 -21.09 -1.63 13.71
CA ASN A 47 -22.25 -0.78 14.00
C ASN A 47 -22.47 0.33 12.95
N SER A 48 -21.40 0.82 12.33
CA SER A 48 -21.46 1.81 11.25
C SER A 48 -21.69 1.18 9.87
N LEU A 49 -21.24 -0.06 9.67
CA LEU A 49 -21.25 -0.73 8.36
C LEU A 49 -22.49 -1.61 8.14
N ASP A 50 -22.98 -2.29 9.17
CA ASP A 50 -24.11 -3.22 9.09
C ASP A 50 -25.36 -2.57 8.50
N PRO A 51 -25.75 -1.32 8.83
CA PRO A 51 -26.91 -0.69 8.20
C PRO A 51 -26.74 -0.55 6.68
N LEU A 52 -25.53 -0.22 6.21
CA LEU A 52 -25.22 -0.07 4.80
C LEU A 52 -25.21 -1.41 4.07
N VAL A 53 -24.57 -2.43 4.66
CA VAL A 53 -24.53 -3.79 4.11
C VAL A 53 -25.94 -4.37 4.03
N LYS A 54 -26.74 -4.27 5.11
CA LYS A 54 -28.14 -4.72 5.12
C LYS A 54 -29.00 -3.95 4.12
N TRP A 55 -28.77 -2.65 3.94
CA TRP A 55 -29.46 -1.89 2.91
C TRP A 55 -29.12 -2.41 1.51
N LEU A 56 -27.85 -2.64 1.21
CA LEU A 56 -27.41 -3.17 -0.08
C LEU A 56 -28.00 -4.57 -0.33
N ASP A 57 -28.03 -5.44 0.68
CA ASP A 57 -28.62 -6.78 0.56
C ASP A 57 -30.12 -6.73 0.29
N ARG A 58 -30.85 -5.78 0.89
CA ARG A 58 -32.26 -5.55 0.55
C ARG A 58 -32.44 -5.06 -0.88
N VAL A 59 -31.59 -4.14 -1.36
CA VAL A 59 -31.64 -3.64 -2.75
C VAL A 59 -31.39 -4.76 -3.75
N LYS A 60 -30.44 -5.66 -3.47
CA LYS A 60 -30.17 -6.84 -4.32
C LYS A 60 -31.37 -7.77 -4.44
N GLN A 61 -32.23 -7.84 -3.41
CA GLN A 61 -33.42 -8.69 -3.40
C GLN A 61 -34.62 -8.06 -4.14
N GLN A 62 -34.54 -6.78 -4.53
CA GLN A 62 -35.57 -6.07 -5.27
C GLN A 62 -35.00 -5.47 -6.56
N PRO A 63 -34.51 -6.31 -7.50
CA PRO A 63 -34.03 -5.80 -8.77
C PRO A 63 -35.19 -5.18 -9.55
N GLN A 64 -35.16 -3.88 -9.75
CA GLN A 64 -36.02 -3.21 -10.71
C GLN A 64 -35.30 -3.19 -12.05
N GLU A 65 -35.79 -3.95 -13.02
CA GLU A 65 -35.25 -3.89 -14.37
C GLU A 65 -35.43 -2.49 -14.95
N VAL A 66 -34.31 -1.86 -15.30
CA VAL A 66 -34.33 -0.61 -16.04
C VAL A 66 -34.42 -0.99 -17.52
N GLY A 67 -35.63 -0.91 -18.08
CA GLY A 67 -35.85 -1.16 -19.51
C GLY A 67 -34.97 -0.27 -20.37
N ASN A 68 -34.34 -0.85 -21.40
CA ASN A 68 -33.43 -0.17 -22.35
C ASN A 68 -32.11 0.38 -21.75
N ALA A 69 -31.65 -0.12 -20.61
CA ALA A 69 -30.35 0.26 -20.06
C ALA A 69 -29.20 -0.66 -20.54
N THR A 70 -28.13 -0.07 -21.07
CA THR A 70 -26.87 -0.80 -21.33
C THR A 70 -26.20 -1.15 -19.99
N PRO A 71 -25.72 -2.40 -19.79
CA PRO A 71 -25.04 -2.79 -18.57
C PRO A 71 -23.81 -1.92 -18.30
N SER A 72 -23.88 -1.05 -17.30
CA SER A 72 -22.78 -0.17 -16.91
C SER A 72 -21.73 -0.89 -16.05
N ARG A 73 -22.00 -2.14 -15.61
CA ARG A 73 -21.17 -2.88 -14.65
C ARG A 73 -20.80 -2.05 -13.41
N CYS A 74 -21.75 -1.21 -12.98
CA CYS A 74 -21.56 -0.25 -11.88
C CYS A 74 -20.42 0.76 -12.11
N MET A 75 -20.01 0.99 -13.37
CA MET A 75 -19.15 2.11 -13.74
C MET A 75 -20.00 3.35 -14.04
N PRO A 76 -19.61 4.54 -13.55
CA PRO A 76 -20.30 5.78 -13.89
C PRO A 76 -20.19 6.07 -15.40
N PRO A 77 -21.20 6.72 -16.01
CA PRO A 77 -21.16 7.11 -17.42
C PRO A 77 -20.00 8.08 -17.71
N ALA A 78 -19.36 7.91 -18.87
CA ALA A 78 -18.11 8.60 -19.25
C ALA A 78 -18.18 10.14 -19.22
N GLU A 79 -19.38 10.72 -19.33
CA GLU A 79 -19.60 12.16 -19.25
C GLU A 79 -19.43 12.72 -17.83
N ALA A 80 -19.58 11.89 -16.79
CA ALA A 80 -19.21 12.25 -15.42
C ALA A 80 -17.69 12.20 -15.18
N THR A 81 -16.93 11.63 -16.12
CA THR A 81 -15.47 11.47 -16.08
C THR A 81 -14.73 12.44 -17.00
N ALA A 82 -15.45 13.28 -17.77
CA ALA A 82 -14.87 14.22 -18.74
C ALA A 82 -14.04 15.38 -18.11
N GLY A 83 -13.82 15.37 -16.79
CA GLY A 83 -12.86 16.23 -16.11
C GLY A 83 -11.82 15.48 -15.26
N GLN A 84 -11.80 14.15 -15.28
CA GLN A 84 -10.93 13.36 -14.39
C GLN A 84 -10.33 12.18 -15.15
N THR A 85 -9.26 12.47 -15.89
CA THR A 85 -8.14 11.53 -15.98
C THR A 85 -7.91 10.99 -14.57
N VAL A 86 -7.92 9.68 -14.39
CA VAL A 86 -7.51 9.02 -13.13
C VAL A 86 -5.99 9.19 -12.99
N GLN A 87 -5.53 10.43 -12.96
CA GLN A 87 -4.37 10.80 -12.18
C GLN A 87 -4.82 10.60 -10.75
N SER A 88 -4.00 9.89 -9.98
CA SER A 88 -4.11 9.86 -8.53
C SER A 88 -3.71 11.24 -7.99
N SER A 89 -4.43 12.29 -8.38
CA SER A 89 -4.29 13.63 -7.82
C SER A 89 -4.94 13.59 -6.46
N THR A 90 -4.18 13.17 -5.45
CA THR A 90 -4.45 13.56 -4.07
C THR A 90 -4.33 15.06 -3.99
N LYS A 91 -5.43 15.79 -4.25
CA LYS A 91 -5.56 17.17 -3.77
C LYS A 91 -5.30 17.13 -2.26
N GLN A 92 -4.23 17.80 -1.87
CA GLN A 92 -3.60 17.70 -0.57
C GLN A 92 -4.50 18.14 0.59
N SER A 93 -4.27 17.49 1.73
CA SER A 93 -4.52 18.07 3.05
C SER A 93 -3.51 19.22 3.28
N PRO A 94 -3.87 20.36 3.92
CA PRO A 94 -3.13 21.63 3.83
C PRO A 94 -1.69 21.70 4.40
N ALA A 95 -1.05 20.58 4.73
CA ALA A 95 0.38 20.51 4.99
C ALA A 95 0.81 19.04 4.97
N ASN A 96 1.38 18.55 3.86
CA ASN A 96 2.10 17.27 3.91
C ASN A 96 3.31 17.45 4.85
N PRO A 97 3.33 16.85 6.07
CA PRO A 97 4.33 17.18 7.08
C PRO A 97 5.70 16.53 6.81
N TYR A 98 5.79 15.70 5.77
CA TYR A 98 6.97 14.94 5.40
C TYR A 98 7.62 15.47 4.12
N VAL A 99 8.92 15.18 3.98
CA VAL A 99 9.69 15.38 2.73
C VAL A 99 9.73 14.09 1.92
N MET A 100 9.63 12.94 2.58
CA MET A 100 9.62 11.64 1.94
C MET A 100 8.91 10.61 2.82
N ARG A 101 8.14 9.74 2.18
CA ARG A 101 7.68 8.48 2.75
C ARG A 101 8.04 7.35 1.80
N MET A 102 8.70 6.32 2.31
CA MET A 102 9.08 5.13 1.55
C MET A 102 8.60 3.88 2.26
N ILE A 103 7.98 2.98 1.51
CA ILE A 103 7.51 1.68 1.97
C ILE A 103 8.19 0.63 1.10
N VAL A 104 8.89 -0.31 1.73
CA VAL A 104 9.52 -1.43 1.05
C VAL A 104 8.92 -2.71 1.61
N ASP A 105 8.27 -3.48 0.75
CA ASP A 105 7.76 -4.80 1.09
C ASP A 105 8.62 -5.87 0.44
N TYR A 106 9.15 -6.76 1.26
CA TYR A 106 9.76 -8.00 0.83
C TYR A 106 8.75 -9.14 1.05
N MET A 107 8.32 -9.74 -0.05
CA MET A 107 7.37 -10.84 -0.12
C MET A 107 8.12 -12.14 -0.40
N SER A 108 7.77 -13.21 0.31
CA SER A 108 8.22 -14.57 0.03
C SER A 108 7.03 -15.52 0.17
N THR A 109 6.79 -16.34 -0.85
CA THR A 109 5.79 -17.41 -0.84
C THR A 109 6.46 -18.75 -1.09
N GLN A 110 6.26 -19.67 -0.17
CA GLN A 110 6.69 -21.06 -0.30
C GLN A 110 5.47 -21.96 -0.36
N THR A 111 5.39 -22.78 -1.39
CA THR A 111 4.40 -23.87 -1.43
C THR A 111 4.94 -25.04 -0.60
N LEU A 112 4.34 -25.29 0.56
CA LEU A 112 4.66 -26.46 1.35
C LEU A 112 3.98 -27.68 0.71
N SER A 113 4.74 -28.46 -0.07
CA SER A 113 4.29 -29.79 -0.49
C SER A 113 4.38 -30.71 0.73
N ARG A 114 3.24 -30.95 1.37
CA ARG A 114 3.12 -32.02 2.36
C ARG A 114 3.24 -33.34 1.58
N ASN A 115 4.46 -33.88 1.53
CA ASN A 115 4.79 -35.22 1.02
C ASN A 115 4.93 -35.37 -0.51
N GLY A 116 5.79 -34.60 -1.19
CA GLY A 116 6.52 -35.03 -2.40
C GLY A 116 5.73 -35.63 -3.59
N ALA A 117 4.41 -35.55 -3.60
CA ALA A 117 3.52 -36.14 -4.59
C ALA A 117 2.45 -35.11 -4.95
N PRO A 118 2.23 -34.85 -6.25
CA PRO A 118 1.21 -33.91 -6.70
C PRO A 118 -0.16 -34.60 -6.62
N THR A 119 -0.80 -34.59 -5.45
CA THR A 119 -2.24 -34.91 -5.37
C THR A 119 -3.07 -33.64 -5.60
N PRO A 120 -4.04 -33.63 -6.52
CA PRO A 120 -4.78 -32.41 -6.90
C PRO A 120 -5.77 -31.88 -5.83
N THR A 121 -5.82 -32.50 -4.65
CA THR A 121 -6.89 -32.31 -3.66
C THR A 121 -6.40 -31.88 -2.28
N ALA A 122 -5.08 -31.82 -2.04
CA ALA A 122 -4.56 -31.28 -0.80
C ALA A 122 -4.50 -29.75 -0.93
N ALA A 123 -5.20 -29.03 -0.05
CA ALA A 123 -5.00 -27.61 0.15
C ALA A 123 -3.50 -27.35 0.34
N THR A 124 -2.84 -26.85 -0.71
CA THR A 124 -1.44 -26.43 -0.64
C THR A 124 -1.37 -25.38 0.44
N ALA A 125 -0.72 -25.70 1.57
CA ALA A 125 -0.39 -24.71 2.56
C ALA A 125 0.58 -23.73 1.90
N ILE A 126 0.10 -22.50 1.71
CA ILE A 126 0.92 -21.39 1.23
C ILE A 126 1.56 -20.80 2.48
N ASP A 127 2.87 -20.92 2.59
CA ASP A 127 3.64 -20.19 3.59
C ASP A 127 4.04 -18.86 2.95
N GLU A 128 3.23 -17.84 3.19
CA GLU A 128 3.49 -16.48 2.74
C GLU A 128 4.01 -15.64 3.89
N LYS A 129 5.06 -14.87 3.63
CA LYS A 129 5.69 -14.00 4.59
C LYS A 129 5.97 -12.66 3.94
N ILE A 130 5.56 -11.59 4.62
CA ILE A 130 5.85 -10.22 4.21
C ILE A 130 6.65 -9.53 5.32
N GLU A 131 7.78 -8.97 4.95
CA GLU A 131 8.55 -8.04 5.77
C GLU A 131 8.42 -6.64 5.17
N ARG A 132 7.94 -5.68 5.96
CA ARG A 132 7.79 -4.28 5.56
C ARG A 132 8.79 -3.43 6.30
N THR A 133 9.57 -2.66 5.56
CA THR A 133 10.35 -1.54 6.10
C THR A 133 9.72 -0.23 5.66
N CYS A 134 9.52 0.66 6.62
CA CYS A 134 8.86 1.93 6.43
C CYS A 134 9.76 3.05 6.88
N VAL A 135 9.92 4.10 6.07
CA VAL A 135 10.58 5.33 6.52
C VAL A 135 9.73 6.53 6.19
N VAL A 136 9.45 7.35 7.19
CA VAL A 136 8.87 8.69 7.03
C VAL A 136 9.89 9.71 7.54
N VAL A 137 10.30 10.64 6.69
CA VAL A 137 11.17 11.76 7.08
C VAL A 137 10.33 13.04 7.07
N TYR A 138 10.21 13.68 8.22
CA TYR A 138 9.47 14.92 8.41
C TYR A 138 10.27 16.13 7.96
N ARG A 139 9.59 17.23 7.62
CA ARG A 139 10.24 18.51 7.27
C ARG A 139 11.11 19.07 8.41
N THR A 140 10.82 18.68 9.64
CA THR A 140 11.59 19.03 10.84
C THR A 140 12.94 18.31 10.94
N GLY A 141 13.22 17.34 10.06
CA GLY A 141 14.38 16.45 10.17
C GLY A 141 14.15 15.27 11.10
N ARG A 142 13.06 15.23 11.88
CA ARG A 142 12.65 14.02 12.60
C ARG A 142 12.32 12.92 11.59
N TYR A 143 12.62 11.68 11.93
CA TYR A 143 12.20 10.54 11.13
C TYR A 143 11.58 9.45 12.00
N ARG A 144 10.74 8.65 11.35
CA ARG A 144 10.15 7.43 11.88
C ARG A 144 10.50 6.28 10.95
N LEU A 145 11.14 5.26 11.50
CA LEU A 145 11.41 3.99 10.83
C LEU A 145 10.55 2.91 11.49
N GLU A 146 9.80 2.15 10.70
CA GLU A 146 9.09 0.97 11.18
C GLU A 146 9.60 -0.27 10.45
N LYS A 147 9.84 -1.33 11.19
CA LYS A 147 10.12 -2.65 10.61
C LYS A 147 9.04 -3.60 11.10
N SER A 148 8.23 -4.12 10.19
CA SER A 148 7.18 -5.07 10.51
C SER A 148 7.33 -6.36 9.72
N LYS A 149 6.83 -7.45 10.29
CA LYS A 149 6.81 -8.77 9.68
C LYS A 149 5.48 -9.44 9.98
N GLN A 150 4.90 -10.08 8.98
CA GLN A 150 3.74 -10.93 9.12
C GLN A 150 3.94 -12.21 8.31
N GLU A 151 3.69 -13.35 8.96
CA GLU A 151 3.55 -14.66 8.30
C GLU A 151 2.06 -14.94 8.07
N PHE A 152 1.73 -15.75 7.08
CA PHE A 152 0.38 -16.14 6.72
C PHE A 152 -0.37 -16.72 7.92
N GLY A 153 -1.59 -16.24 8.19
CA GLY A 153 -2.37 -16.58 9.39
C GLY A 153 -1.79 -16.06 10.72
N GLY A 154 -0.61 -15.44 10.70
CA GLY A 154 0.10 -14.93 11.85
C GLY A 154 -0.29 -13.52 12.27
N LYS A 155 0.05 -13.15 13.52
CA LYS A 155 -0.03 -11.76 13.99
C LYS A 155 1.14 -10.97 13.43
N MET A 156 0.87 -9.79 12.89
CA MET A 156 1.90 -8.82 12.53
C MET A 156 2.68 -8.40 13.78
N ARG A 157 4.01 -8.45 13.67
CA ARG A 157 4.95 -7.93 14.67
C ARG A 157 5.67 -6.75 14.06
N GLY A 158 6.00 -5.74 14.86
CA GLY A 158 6.79 -4.63 14.36
C GLY A 158 7.46 -3.83 15.46
N GLU A 159 8.53 -3.16 15.06
CA GLU A 159 9.32 -2.27 15.88
C GLU A 159 9.31 -0.88 15.25
N VAL A 160 9.27 0.15 16.11
CA VAL A 160 9.29 1.55 15.70
C VAL A 160 10.59 2.16 16.21
N PHE A 161 11.24 2.95 15.37
CA PHE A 161 12.46 3.68 15.67
C PHE A 161 12.24 5.15 15.33
N ARG A 162 12.69 6.05 16.22
CA ARG A 162 12.58 7.49 16.04
C ARG A 162 13.88 8.15 16.41
N ASP A 163 14.33 9.06 15.57
CA ASP A 163 15.48 9.92 15.83
C ASP A 163 15.36 11.14 14.88
N SER A 164 16.41 11.94 14.80
CA SER A 164 16.51 13.13 13.99
C SER A 164 17.69 13.05 13.03
N LEU A 165 17.57 13.80 11.94
CA LEU A 165 18.59 14.07 10.95
C LEU A 165 19.15 15.46 11.19
N SER A 166 20.44 15.64 10.96
CA SER A 166 21.02 16.97 10.88
C SER A 166 20.48 17.74 9.67
N GLU A 167 20.62 19.05 9.69
CA GLU A 167 20.23 19.89 8.56
C GLU A 167 20.98 19.49 7.27
N ALA A 168 22.28 19.19 7.37
CA ALA A 168 23.08 18.71 6.24
C ALA A 168 22.54 17.39 5.68
N GLN A 169 22.18 16.43 6.53
CA GLN A 169 21.57 15.18 6.12
C GLN A 169 20.23 15.41 5.41
N LEU A 170 19.40 16.31 5.93
CA LEU A 170 18.11 16.65 5.32
C LEU A 170 18.27 17.33 3.96
N GLN A 171 19.24 18.23 3.81
CA GLN A 171 19.58 18.86 2.54
C GLN A 171 20.11 17.84 1.52
N ASP A 172 20.92 16.88 1.96
CA ASP A 172 21.41 15.79 1.10
C ASP A 172 20.27 14.89 0.62
N LEU A 173 19.33 14.55 1.50
CA LEU A 173 18.12 13.82 1.13
C LEU A 173 17.31 14.61 0.08
N GLN A 174 17.07 15.90 0.33
CA GLN A 174 16.33 16.75 -0.61
C GLN A 174 16.98 16.78 -1.99
N ARG A 175 18.32 16.85 -2.06
CA ARG A 175 19.07 16.81 -3.32
C ARG A 175 18.87 15.51 -4.08
N ILE A 176 18.84 14.37 -3.38
CA ILE A 176 18.55 13.06 -3.98
C ILE A 176 17.10 13.03 -4.51
N LEU A 177 16.15 13.52 -3.72
CA LEU A 177 14.74 13.54 -4.10
C LEU A 177 14.47 14.49 -5.29
N ASP A 178 15.21 15.59 -5.40
CA ASP A 178 15.07 16.58 -6.48
C ASP A 178 15.91 16.27 -7.72
N ALA A 179 16.62 15.13 -7.76
CA ALA A 179 17.36 14.69 -8.93
C ALA A 179 16.43 14.66 -10.16
N PRO A 180 16.83 15.26 -11.31
CA PRO A 180 15.97 15.39 -12.49
C PRO A 180 15.36 14.07 -12.96
N GLU A 181 16.14 12.99 -12.89
CA GLU A 181 15.75 11.64 -13.30
C GLU A 181 14.60 11.11 -12.44
N LEU A 182 14.64 11.36 -11.13
CA LEU A 182 13.58 10.93 -10.21
C LEU A 182 12.38 11.88 -10.27
N LYS A 183 12.61 13.19 -10.42
CA LYS A 183 11.56 14.21 -10.48
C LYS A 183 10.70 14.10 -11.74
N GLY A 184 11.31 13.73 -12.87
CA GLY A 184 10.60 13.51 -14.14
C GLY A 184 9.91 12.15 -14.25
N LEU A 185 10.15 11.24 -13.30
CA LEU A 185 9.67 9.87 -13.39
C LEU A 185 8.16 9.77 -13.20
N HIS A 186 7.52 9.01 -14.09
CA HIS A 186 6.09 8.70 -14.03
C HIS A 186 5.95 7.18 -14.11
N HIS A 187 5.89 6.52 -12.97
CA HIS A 187 5.76 5.07 -12.94
C HIS A 187 4.28 4.66 -12.92
N PRO A 188 3.83 3.71 -13.75
CA PRO A 188 2.49 3.16 -13.62
C PRO A 188 2.30 2.49 -12.24
N THR A 189 1.13 2.68 -11.64
CA THR A 189 0.66 1.90 -10.48
C THR A 189 0.72 0.41 -10.81
N ALA A 190 1.19 -0.43 -9.88
CA ALA A 190 1.41 -1.86 -10.13
C ALA A 190 0.24 -2.57 -10.84
N GLN A 191 0.61 -3.51 -11.70
CA GLN A 191 -0.33 -4.44 -12.31
C GLN A 191 -0.94 -5.31 -11.22
N ALA A 192 -2.27 -5.26 -11.07
CA ALA A 192 -3.00 -6.15 -10.19
C ALA A 192 -2.88 -7.61 -10.69
N GLY A 193 -2.78 -8.56 -9.76
CA GLY A 193 -2.90 -10.00 -10.08
C GLY A 193 -1.60 -10.74 -10.43
N VAL A 194 -0.44 -10.27 -9.96
CA VAL A 194 0.83 -11.02 -10.05
C VAL A 194 1.02 -11.85 -8.79
N THR A 195 1.18 -13.17 -8.93
CA THR A 195 1.62 -14.06 -7.84
C THR A 195 3.12 -14.29 -7.97
N VAL A 196 3.89 -14.08 -6.91
CA VAL A 196 5.36 -14.18 -6.96
C VAL A 196 5.88 -15.12 -5.87
N ARG A 197 6.96 -15.87 -6.18
CA ARG A 197 7.66 -16.67 -5.17
C ARG A 197 8.45 -15.79 -4.22
N GLU A 198 9.15 -14.82 -4.78
CA GLU A 198 9.85 -13.80 -4.02
C GLU A 198 9.68 -12.47 -4.74
N GLY A 199 9.56 -11.39 -3.98
CA GLY A 199 9.41 -10.08 -4.56
C GLY A 199 9.78 -8.97 -3.60
N GLU A 200 10.25 -7.87 -4.16
CA GLU A 200 10.42 -6.61 -3.45
C GLU A 200 9.62 -5.55 -4.18
N THR A 201 8.75 -4.84 -3.46
CA THR A 201 8.08 -3.65 -3.98
C THR A 201 8.48 -2.44 -3.15
N THR A 202 8.72 -1.31 -3.81
CA THR A 202 9.00 -0.03 -3.16
C THR A 202 7.97 1.01 -3.60
N ASP A 203 7.17 1.50 -2.67
CA ASP A 203 6.34 2.69 -2.86
C ASP A 203 7.05 3.91 -2.26
N LEU A 204 7.36 4.90 -3.10
CA LEU A 204 7.99 6.16 -2.72
C LEU A 204 7.01 7.32 -2.95
N PHE A 205 6.78 8.12 -1.92
CA PHE A 205 5.92 9.29 -1.92
C PHE A 205 6.76 10.53 -1.64
N ILE A 206 6.74 11.49 -2.58
CA ILE A 206 7.51 12.73 -2.49
C ILE A 206 6.55 13.92 -2.70
N PRO A 207 6.34 14.76 -1.69
CA PRO A 207 5.58 15.99 -1.86
C PRO A 207 6.29 16.96 -2.82
N ARG A 208 5.57 17.43 -3.85
CA ARG A 208 6.01 18.39 -4.87
C ARG A 208 5.05 19.57 -4.89
N GLY A 209 5.26 20.54 -3.99
CA GLY A 209 4.31 21.64 -3.82
C GLY A 209 2.94 21.10 -3.40
N GLU A 210 1.91 21.38 -4.20
CA GLU A 210 0.50 20.98 -3.99
C GLU A 210 0.19 19.53 -4.40
N GLU A 211 1.14 18.81 -4.99
CA GLU A 211 0.97 17.43 -5.42
C GLU A 211 1.89 16.46 -4.67
N THR A 212 1.56 15.17 -4.69
CA THR A 212 2.45 14.12 -4.17
C THR A 212 2.81 13.19 -5.32
N GLN A 213 4.09 13.19 -5.70
CA GLN A 213 4.61 12.23 -6.65
C GLN A 213 4.66 10.85 -5.97
N ARG A 214 3.98 9.86 -6.54
CA ARG A 214 4.04 8.47 -6.12
C ARG A 214 4.78 7.66 -7.18
N LEU A 215 5.83 6.96 -6.77
CA LEU A 215 6.62 6.07 -7.61
C LEU A 215 6.56 4.68 -7.01
N MET A 216 6.31 3.66 -7.83
CA MET A 216 6.23 2.28 -7.38
C MET A 216 7.18 1.43 -8.20
N PHE A 217 8.16 0.80 -7.55
CA PHE A 217 9.14 -0.06 -8.21
C PHE A 217 8.94 -1.50 -7.77
N ALA A 218 9.20 -2.45 -8.66
CA ALA A 218 9.04 -3.86 -8.32
C ALA A 218 10.15 -4.76 -8.89
N THR A 219 10.64 -5.67 -8.07
CA THR A 219 11.56 -6.74 -8.49
C THR A 219 10.96 -8.06 -8.05
N TYR A 220 10.72 -8.97 -8.99
CA TYR A 220 10.05 -10.24 -8.75
C TYR A 220 10.90 -11.42 -9.20
N PHE A 221 10.73 -12.55 -8.53
CA PHE A 221 11.24 -13.84 -8.93
C PHE A 221 10.12 -14.88 -8.87
N GLY A 222 10.06 -15.77 -9.87
CA GLY A 222 9.01 -16.79 -9.92
C GLY A 222 7.62 -16.22 -10.21
N ALA A 223 7.53 -15.11 -10.94
CA ALA A 223 6.26 -14.43 -11.19
C ALA A 223 5.33 -15.28 -12.09
N ARG A 224 4.06 -15.40 -11.69
CA ARG A 224 2.97 -15.98 -12.46
C ARG A 224 1.95 -14.88 -12.75
N THR A 225 1.61 -14.69 -14.02
CA THR A 225 0.61 -13.71 -14.45
C THR A 225 -0.59 -14.41 -15.11
N GLN A 226 -1.80 -13.88 -14.87
CA GLN A 226 -3.03 -14.45 -15.44
C GLN A 226 -3.04 -14.43 -16.98
N GLY A 227 -2.45 -13.41 -17.60
CA GLY A 227 -2.37 -13.29 -19.07
C GLY A 227 -1.51 -14.35 -19.78
N LEU A 228 -0.68 -15.09 -19.04
CA LEU A 228 0.20 -16.14 -19.59
C LEU A 228 -0.15 -17.55 -19.08
N GLY A 229 -1.39 -17.72 -18.61
CA GLY A 229 -1.88 -19.02 -18.15
C GLY A 229 -1.19 -19.53 -16.87
N MET A 230 -0.76 -18.62 -15.98
CA MET A 230 -0.15 -18.96 -14.68
C MET A 230 1.12 -19.83 -14.78
N ARG A 231 1.80 -19.82 -15.94
CA ARG A 231 3.08 -20.52 -16.09
C ARG A 231 4.13 -19.88 -15.19
N ASP A 232 4.88 -20.73 -14.47
CA ASP A 232 6.02 -20.31 -13.65
C ASP A 232 7.05 -19.61 -14.55
N GLN A 233 7.27 -18.31 -14.35
CA GLN A 233 8.45 -17.64 -14.90
C GLN A 233 9.57 -17.70 -13.87
N THR A 234 10.52 -18.61 -14.07
CA THR A 234 11.73 -18.71 -13.24
C THR A 234 12.72 -17.55 -13.46
N ARG A 235 12.37 -16.55 -14.27
CA ARG A 235 13.21 -15.39 -14.53
C ARG A 235 12.98 -14.34 -13.45
N ILE A 236 14.05 -13.60 -13.13
CA ILE A 236 13.95 -12.39 -12.32
C ILE A 236 13.40 -11.30 -13.23
N ASN A 237 12.23 -10.75 -12.89
CA ASN A 237 11.65 -9.59 -13.54
C ASN A 237 11.98 -8.37 -12.68
N VAL A 238 12.88 -7.53 -13.17
CA VAL A 238 13.33 -6.32 -12.47
C VAL A 238 12.77 -5.12 -13.23
N ASP A 239 12.12 -4.23 -12.49
CA ASP A 239 11.80 -2.89 -12.98
C ASP A 239 13.07 -2.16 -13.46
N GLU A 240 13.05 -1.70 -14.71
CA GLU A 240 14.22 -1.12 -15.37
C GLU A 240 14.72 0.14 -14.64
N GLU A 241 13.81 0.87 -14.00
CA GLU A 241 14.07 2.15 -13.35
C GLU A 241 14.42 2.00 -11.87
N VAL A 242 14.38 0.78 -11.30
CA VAL A 242 14.71 0.52 -9.88
C VAL A 242 16.11 1.00 -9.49
N GLN A 243 17.03 1.08 -10.46
CA GLN A 243 18.39 1.54 -10.21
C GLN A 243 18.46 3.03 -9.83
N LEU A 244 17.45 3.82 -10.20
CA LEU A 244 17.30 5.22 -9.80
C LEU A 244 17.12 5.38 -8.29
N LEU A 245 16.67 4.33 -7.58
CA LEU A 245 16.55 4.32 -6.13
C LEU A 245 17.88 4.10 -5.40
N ARG A 246 18.96 3.69 -6.08
CA ARG A 246 20.24 3.37 -5.42
C ARG A 246 20.77 4.51 -4.53
N PRO A 247 20.80 5.78 -4.98
CA PRO A 247 21.28 6.87 -4.13
C PRO A 247 20.43 7.03 -2.87
N LEU A 248 19.10 6.95 -3.01
CA LEU A 248 18.17 7.08 -1.89
C LEU A 248 18.31 5.93 -0.89
N ARG A 249 18.35 4.68 -1.38
CA ARG A 249 18.53 3.48 -0.54
C ARG A 249 19.86 3.52 0.21
N LYS A 250 20.94 3.92 -0.47
CA LYS A 250 22.25 4.09 0.17
C LYS A 250 22.20 5.14 1.27
N TRP A 251 21.57 6.28 0.99
CA TRP A 251 21.43 7.36 1.97
C TRP A 251 20.61 6.93 3.19
N LEU A 252 19.47 6.25 2.98
CA LEU A 252 18.60 5.75 4.06
C LEU A 252 19.31 4.72 4.93
N LYS A 253 20.01 3.76 4.29
CA LYS A 253 20.79 2.77 5.00
C LYS A 253 21.79 3.42 5.96
N GLN A 254 22.56 4.39 5.48
CA GLN A 254 23.60 5.07 6.24
C GLN A 254 23.07 6.00 7.34
N ASN A 255 21.96 6.71 7.08
CA ASN A 255 21.50 7.79 7.96
C ASN A 255 20.30 7.43 8.84
N VAL A 256 19.60 6.33 8.53
CA VAL A 256 18.35 5.91 9.19
C VAL A 256 18.42 4.48 9.69
N GLU A 257 18.77 3.51 8.83
CA GLU A 257 18.59 2.08 9.16
C GLU A 257 19.75 1.46 9.96
N GLU A 258 21.00 1.86 9.67
CA GLU A 258 22.20 1.35 10.35
C GLU A 258 22.55 2.16 11.60
N LYS A 259 21.80 3.24 11.89
CA LYS A 259 21.91 3.93 13.16
C LYS A 259 21.47 2.98 14.29
N LYS A 260 22.27 2.90 15.34
CA LYS A 260 22.00 2.06 16.54
C LYS A 260 20.97 2.72 17.47
N VAL A 261 19.82 3.12 16.93
CA VAL A 261 18.71 3.69 17.70
C VAL A 261 17.93 2.55 18.35
N PRO A 262 17.66 2.59 19.66
CA PRO A 262 16.84 1.57 20.31
C PRO A 262 15.36 1.69 19.86
N PRO A 263 14.60 0.58 19.83
CA PRO A 263 13.18 0.63 19.53
C PRO A 263 12.41 1.51 20.53
N ALA A 264 11.53 2.37 20.02
CA ALA A 264 10.58 3.14 20.80
C ALA A 264 9.51 2.19 21.38
N LYS A 265 9.32 2.23 22.71
CA LYS A 265 8.36 1.36 23.42
C LYS A 265 7.02 2.05 23.69
N ASP A 266 6.97 3.36 23.55
CA ASP A 266 5.87 4.24 23.91
C ASP A 266 4.89 4.50 22.76
N VAL A 267 5.23 4.08 21.53
CA VAL A 267 4.44 4.38 20.33
C VAL A 267 4.11 3.12 19.54
N PRO A 268 2.83 2.84 19.24
CA PRO A 268 2.46 1.71 18.42
C PRO A 268 2.88 1.93 16.95
N PRO A 269 3.10 0.85 16.17
CA PRO A 269 3.28 0.94 14.73
C PRO A 269 2.05 1.55 14.04
N THR A 270 2.27 2.40 13.03
CA THR A 270 1.20 3.01 12.22
C THR A 270 1.08 2.34 10.84
N ASN A 271 1.90 1.34 10.55
CA ASN A 271 1.99 0.68 9.23
C ASN A 271 2.18 1.69 8.11
N CYS A 272 3.11 2.62 8.34
CA CYS A 272 3.38 3.75 7.47
C CYS A 272 2.25 4.76 7.29
N THR A 273 1.15 4.71 8.03
CA THR A 273 0.16 5.81 7.94
C THR A 273 0.77 7.06 8.55
N VAL A 274 0.75 8.17 7.79
CA VAL A 274 1.30 9.45 8.24
C VAL A 274 0.34 10.00 9.29
N ALA A 275 0.84 10.24 10.50
CA ALA A 275 0.04 10.85 11.55
C ALA A 275 -0.41 12.25 11.10
N THR A 276 -1.69 12.56 11.31
CA THR A 276 -2.26 13.90 11.07
C THR A 276 -1.83 14.92 12.13
N GLN A 277 -1.13 14.47 13.19
CA GLN A 277 -0.52 15.32 14.21
C GLN A 277 1.01 15.28 14.11
N PRO A 278 1.69 16.42 14.35
CA PRO A 278 3.14 16.47 14.34
C PRO A 278 3.72 15.63 15.49
N GLU A 279 4.52 14.61 15.14
CA GLU A 279 5.51 13.98 16.06
C GLU A 279 6.65 14.97 16.35
#